data_AF-A0A4U2Y280-F1
#
_entry.id   AF-A0A4U2Y280-F1
#
_cell.length_a   1.000
_cell.length_b   1.000
_cell.length_c   1.000
_cell.angle_alpha   90.00
_cell.angle_beta   90.00
_cell.angle_gamma   90.00
#
_symmetry.space_group_name_H-M   'P 1'
#
loop_
_entity.id
_entity.type
_entity.pdbx_description
1 polymer ?
#
loop_
_entity_poly.entity_id
_entity_poly.type
_entity_poly.pdbx_seq_one_letter_code
_entity_poly.pdbx_strand_id
1 'polypeptide(L)'
;MMFLSDHMKETADVMAGFITGRLFVESGTVGIQQANGEEIYLGERDHIEVRNGDVYQRITIVEALTAKTTEGWPLYAGLYARVR
;
A
#
# COMPACT_ATOMS: atom_id res chain seq x y z
N MET A 1 5.78 -2.49 22.04
CA MET A 1 6.80 -1.43 21.95
C MET A 1 7.51 -1.54 20.60
N MET A 2 7.04 -0.82 19.58
CA MET A 2 7.58 -0.83 18.22
C MET A 2 7.31 0.54 17.60
N PHE A 3 8.13 1.54 17.91
CA PHE A 3 7.92 2.93 17.48
C PHE A 3 9.21 3.61 17.00
N LEU A 4 10.25 2.84 16.66
CA LEU A 4 11.45 3.43 16.06
C LEU A 4 11.81 2.73 14.75
N SER A 5 11.79 1.40 14.74
CA SER A 5 12.13 0.62 13.55
C SER A 5 11.16 0.84 12.39
N ASP A 6 9.86 1.00 12.66
CA ASP A 6 8.85 1.21 11.62
C ASP A 6 8.94 2.63 11.02
N HIS A 7 9.14 3.66 11.86
CA HIS A 7 9.37 5.03 11.41
C HIS A 7 10.70 5.19 10.65
N MET A 8 11.75 4.48 11.07
CA MET A 8 13.03 4.46 10.35
C MET A 8 12.90 3.79 8.97
N LYS A 9 12.11 2.72 8.86
CA LYS A 9 11.81 2.08 7.56
C LYS A 9 11.04 3.02 6.65
N GLU A 10 9.95 3.60 7.15
CA GLU A 10 9.16 4.57 6.38
C GLU A 10 10.02 5.75 5.90
N THR A 11 10.89 6.28 6.77
CA THR A 11 11.83 7.35 6.40
C THR A 11 12.82 6.88 5.33
N ALA A 12 13.31 5.65 5.41
CA ALA A 12 14.24 5.09 4.42
C ALA A 12 13.55 4.84 3.05
N ASP A 13 12.31 4.35 3.04
CA ASP A 13 11.52 4.16 1.83
C ASP A 13 11.24 5.52 1.16
N VAL A 14 10.86 6.54 1.93
CA VAL A 14 10.68 7.91 1.41
C VAL A 14 11.99 8.49 0.87
N MET A 15 13.11 8.31 1.57
CA MET A 15 14.43 8.75 1.10
C MET A 15 14.89 8.00 -0.17
N ALA A 16 14.43 6.76 -0.36
CA ALA A 16 14.69 5.98 -1.57
C ALA A 16 13.76 6.36 -2.74
N GLY A 17 12.84 7.30 -2.54
CA GLY A 17 11.90 7.80 -3.55
C GLY A 17 10.62 6.97 -3.68
N PHE A 18 10.29 6.16 -2.68
CA PHE A 18 9.01 5.45 -2.64
C PHE A 18 7.93 6.31 -2.00
N ILE A 19 6.72 6.20 -2.54
CA ILE A 19 5.51 6.77 -1.95
C ILE A 19 4.96 5.73 -0.97
N THR A 20 4.92 6.05 0.32
CA THR A 20 4.47 5.12 1.38
C THR A 20 3.16 5.57 2.01
N GLY A 21 2.35 4.63 2.47
CA GLY A 21 1.04 4.91 3.07
C GLY A 21 0.16 3.66 3.18
N ARG A 22 -1.14 3.86 3.37
CA ARG A 22 -2.13 2.78 3.44
C ARG A 22 -2.80 2.57 2.09
N LEU A 23 -2.85 1.33 1.62
CA LEU A 23 -3.59 1.00 0.40
C LEU A 23 -5.09 1.20 0.65
N PHE A 24 -5.78 1.91 -0.24
CA PHE A 24 -7.23 1.98 -0.26
C PHE A 24 -7.74 1.50 -1.62
N VAL A 25 -8.94 0.92 -1.61
CA VAL A 25 -9.61 0.44 -2.82
C VAL A 25 -11.01 1.02 -2.80
N GLU A 26 -11.30 1.91 -3.73
CA GLU A 26 -12.59 2.60 -3.81
C GLU A 26 -13.10 2.65 -5.25
N SER A 27 -14.36 2.24 -5.45
CA SER A 27 -15.07 2.35 -6.73
C SER A 27 -14.31 1.81 -7.95
N GLY A 28 -13.54 0.73 -7.78
CA GLY A 28 -12.75 0.11 -8.85
C GLY A 28 -11.38 0.76 -9.09
N THR A 29 -10.98 1.71 -8.24
CA THR A 29 -9.66 2.35 -8.26
C THR A 29 -8.88 1.96 -7.01
N VAL A 30 -7.56 1.87 -7.16
CA VAL A 30 -6.64 1.57 -6.06
C VAL A 30 -5.74 2.78 -5.85
N GLY A 31 -5.55 3.16 -4.60
CA GLY A 31 -4.74 4.29 -4.23
C GLY A 31 -3.94 4.02 -2.96
N ILE A 32 -3.08 4.97 -2.62
CA ILE A 32 -2.37 5.01 -1.36
C ILE A 32 -2.71 6.29 -0.62
N GLN A 33 -3.15 6.16 0.63
CA GLN A 33 -3.41 7.27 1.54
C GLN A 33 -2.19 7.44 2.45
N GLN A 34 -1.51 8.56 2.30
CA GLN A 34 -0.37 8.93 3.10
C GLN A 34 -0.79 9.36 4.52
N ALA A 35 0.16 9.37 5.46
CA ALA A 35 -0.10 9.75 6.84
C ALA A 35 -0.55 11.21 7.02
N ASN A 36 -0.24 12.08 6.05
CA ASN A 36 -0.69 13.48 5.98
C ASN A 36 -2.15 13.63 5.49
N GLY A 37 -2.81 12.52 5.11
CA GLY A 37 -4.16 12.53 4.55
C GLY A 37 -4.23 12.74 3.03
N GLU A 38 -3.08 12.82 2.35
CA GLU A 38 -3.01 12.88 0.89
C GLU A 38 -3.33 11.52 0.28
N GLU A 39 -4.18 11.53 -0.76
CA GLU A 39 -4.63 10.34 -1.46
C GLU A 39 -4.04 10.34 -2.87
N ILE A 40 -3.19 9.35 -3.13
CA ILE A 40 -2.50 9.21 -4.41
C ILE A 40 -3.10 8.00 -5.12
N TYR A 41 -3.76 8.27 -6.24
CA TYR A 41 -4.34 7.23 -7.09
C TYR A 41 -3.24 6.55 -7.90
N LEU A 42 -3.28 5.22 -7.91
CA LEU A 42 -2.26 4.39 -8.56
C LEU A 42 -2.76 3.94 -9.93
N GLY A 43 -1.87 3.95 -10.92
CA GLY A 43 -2.11 3.46 -12.27
C GLY A 43 -1.52 2.07 -12.50
N GLU A 44 -1.78 1.51 -13.68
CA GLU A 44 -1.33 0.16 -14.06
C GLU A 44 0.19 0.02 -14.19
N ARG A 45 0.92 1.13 -14.27
CA ARG A 45 2.38 1.16 -14.42
C ARG A 45 3.11 1.27 -13.08
N ASP A 46 2.38 1.55 -12.01
CA ASP A 46 2.96 1.77 -10.69
C ASP A 46 3.31 0.44 -10.03
N HIS A 47 4.48 0.40 -9.39
CA HIS A 47 4.98 -0.79 -8.71
C HIS A 47 4.49 -0.80 -7.27
N ILE A 48 3.41 -1.53 -6.99
CA ILE A 48 2.80 -1.60 -5.65
C ILE A 48 3.38 -2.76 -4.86
N GLU A 49 3.87 -2.47 -3.66
CA GLU A 49 4.33 -3.47 -2.70
C GLU A 49 3.55 -3.31 -1.39
N VAL A 50 2.79 -4.35 -1.02
CA VAL A 50 1.98 -4.37 0.20
C VAL A 50 2.66 -5.21 1.26
N ARG A 51 2.72 -4.71 2.49
CA ARG A 51 3.26 -5.42 3.64
C ARG A 51 2.25 -6.46 4.12
N ASN A 52 2.58 -7.72 3.91
CA ASN A 52 1.80 -8.86 4.40
C ASN A 52 2.61 -9.56 5.49
N GLY A 53 2.40 -9.14 6.75
CA GLY A 53 3.21 -9.58 7.88
C GLY A 53 4.63 -9.02 7.84
N ASP A 54 5.63 -9.90 7.67
CA ASP A 54 7.06 -9.52 7.64
C ASP A 54 7.60 -9.31 6.22
N VAL A 55 6.84 -9.69 5.18
CA VAL A 55 7.27 -9.60 3.78
C VAL A 55 6.54 -8.50 3.03
N TYR A 56 7.24 -7.87 2.09
CA TYR A 56 6.64 -7.01 1.08
C TYR A 56 6.25 -7.89 -0.11
N GLN A 57 4.95 -7.96 -0.39
CA GLN A 57 4.41 -8.67 -1.53
C GLN A 57 4.10 -7.66 -2.62
N ARG A 58 4.76 -7.83 -3.78
CA ARG A 58 4.44 -7.04 -4.96
C ARG A 58 3.10 -7.50 -5.52
N ILE A 59 2.20 -6.55 -5.76
CA ILE A 59 0.89 -6.79 -6.35
C ILE A 59 0.64 -5.81 -7.49
N THR A 60 -0.21 -6.20 -8.42
CA THR A 60 -0.74 -5.32 -9.47
C THR A 60 -2.05 -4.65 -9.03
N ILE A 61 -2.45 -3.58 -9.72
CA ILE A 61 -3.79 -2.96 -9.54
C ILE A 61 -4.89 -4.00 -9.73
N VAL A 62 -4.75 -4.86 -10.75
CA VAL A 62 -5.73 -5.93 -11.04
C VAL A 62 -5.81 -6.89 -9.86
N GLU A 63 -4.70 -7.30 -9.28
CA GLU A 63 -4.69 -8.14 -8.08
C GLU A 63 -5.31 -7.42 -6.87
N ALA A 64 -5.00 -6.14 -6.65
CA ALA A 64 -5.60 -5.36 -5.57
C ALA A 64 -7.14 -5.22 -5.70
N LEU A 65 -7.66 -5.18 -6.92
CA LEU A 65 -9.10 -5.11 -7.21
C LEU A 65 -9.81 -6.47 -7.17
N THR A 66 -9.13 -7.53 -7.59
CA THR A 66 -9.70 -8.87 -7.73
C THR A 66 -9.51 -9.73 -6.48
N ALA A 67 -8.43 -9.52 -5.73
CA ALA A 67 -8.19 -10.20 -4.48
C ALA A 67 -9.14 -9.66 -3.41
N LYS A 68 -10.17 -10.46 -3.13
CA LYS A 68 -11.16 -10.17 -2.10
C LYS A 68 -11.17 -11.27 -1.06
N THR A 69 -11.45 -10.91 0.18
CA THR A 69 -11.75 -11.89 1.23
C THR A 69 -13.07 -12.61 0.90
N THR A 70 -13.35 -13.72 1.58
CA THR A 70 -14.62 -14.45 1.44
C THR A 70 -15.84 -13.57 1.69
N GLU A 71 -15.68 -12.50 2.47
CA GLU A 71 -16.72 -11.52 2.80
C GLU A 71 -16.90 -10.43 1.71
N GLY A 72 -16.07 -10.43 0.67
CA GLY A 72 -16.13 -9.49 -0.45
C GLY A 72 -15.31 -8.20 -0.26
N TRP A 73 -14.56 -8.07 0.84
CA TRP A 73 -13.69 -6.92 1.09
C TRP A 73 -12.37 -7.04 0.31
N PRO A 74 -11.78 -5.93 -0.18
CA PRO A 74 -10.49 -5.99 -0.85
C PRO A 74 -9.41 -6.50 0.12
N LEU A 75 -8.73 -7.58 -0.23
CA LEU A 75 -7.81 -8.32 0.64
C LEU A 75 -6.66 -7.44 1.16
N TYR A 76 -6.20 -6.52 0.33
CA TYR A 76 -5.05 -5.67 0.62
C TYR A 76 -5.43 -4.27 1.11
N ALA A 77 -6.72 -3.94 1.18
CA ALA A 77 -7.16 -2.63 1.65
C ALA A 77 -6.83 -2.45 3.13
N GLY A 78 -6.33 -1.26 3.48
CA GLY A 78 -5.90 -0.88 4.82
C GLY A 78 -4.48 -1.31 5.20
N LEU A 79 -3.82 -2.14 4.39
CA LEU A 79 -2.44 -2.57 4.64
C LEU A 79 -1.44 -1.47 4.28
N TYR A 80 -0.28 -1.50 4.95
CA TYR A 80 0.84 -0.62 4.60
C TYR A 80 1.35 -0.99 3.21
N ALA A 81 1.47 0.00 2.33
CA ALA A 81 1.96 -0.15 0.99
C ALA A 81 3.08 0.85 0.71
N ARG A 82 3.92 0.51 -0.25
CA ARG A 82 4.88 1.43 -0.86
C ARG A 82 4.81 1.30 -2.38
N VAL A 83 5.01 2.42 -3.06
CA VAL A 83 4.85 2.53 -4.51
C VAL A 83 6.02 3.27 -5.14
N ARG A 84 6.39 2.86 -6.35
CA ARG A 84 7.39 3.51 -7.20
C ARG A 84 7.01 3.50 -8.67
#